data_AF-A0A166U8J8-F1
#
_entry.id   AF-A0A166U8J8-F1
#
_cell.length_a   1.000
_cell.length_b   1.000
_cell.length_c   1.000
_cell.angle_alpha   90.00
_cell.angle_beta   90.00
_cell.angle_gamma   90.00
#
_symmetry.space_group_name_H-M   'P 1'
#
loop_
_entity.id
_entity.type
_entity.pdbx_description
1 polymer ?
#
loop_
_entity_poly.entity_id
_entity_poly.type
_entity_poly.pdbx_seq_one_letter_code
_entity_poly.pdbx_strand_id
1 'polypeptide(L)'
;MGLILLFSQGPTPQLRPPRRSNLPLWLALLLKKQRRANIVAPAWLHPDSLRSIVHHETVVDTKGWAPPPPPASRLSRADGYGNARRVDDNDGKGRLSAPFLPSCVADAPTGALPYHWFEMAEMLLAHAGDDLVAASEVRSLLRDLQEVRAAKMRSSTAQLESGVDGVMSLRGVGAMELAESRAFVTGVVEGVRKVGASAEAVRRDEEEAGEGDEDGDDGPSDDDMGL
;
A
#
# COMPACT_ATOMS: atom_id res chain seq x y z
N MET A 1 18.01 12.70 41.09
CA MET A 1 18.78 12.05 40.00
C MET A 1 17.83 11.78 38.84
N GLY A 2 18.22 12.24 37.65
CA GLY A 2 17.62 12.13 36.29
C GLY A 2 16.13 11.76 36.11
N LEU A 3 15.27 12.62 35.53
CA LEU A 3 15.20 13.08 34.12
C LEU A 3 14.23 12.29 33.22
N ILE A 4 13.68 13.07 32.26
CA ILE A 4 12.99 12.74 31.00
C ILE A 4 11.46 12.60 31.07
N LEU A 5 10.78 13.75 30.98
CA LEU A 5 9.41 13.85 30.45
C LEU A 5 9.51 14.16 28.94
N LEU A 6 9.43 13.12 28.10
CA LEU A 6 9.16 13.30 26.67
C LEU A 6 7.76 12.72 26.39
N PHE A 7 6.75 13.58 26.52
CA PHE A 7 5.39 13.30 26.05
C PHE A 7 5.36 13.42 24.54
N SER A 8 4.94 12.37 23.83
CA SER A 8 4.67 12.47 22.38
C SER A 8 3.23 12.13 21.97
N GLN A 9 2.28 12.01 22.92
CA GLN A 9 0.81 12.20 22.80
C GLN A 9 0.00 11.24 23.72
N GLY A 10 -1.05 11.78 24.37
CA GLY A 10 -2.10 11.05 25.12
C GLY A 10 -1.71 10.48 26.50
N PRO A 11 -2.65 10.34 27.46
CA PRO A 11 -2.39 9.64 28.71
C PRO A 11 -2.22 8.14 28.44
N THR A 12 -1.10 7.56 28.86
CA THR A 12 -0.94 6.10 28.86
C THR A 12 -1.96 5.50 29.84
N PRO A 13 -2.76 4.49 29.45
CA PRO A 13 -3.74 3.89 30.35
C PRO A 13 -3.04 3.28 31.57
N GLN A 14 -3.70 3.31 32.73
CA GLN A 14 -3.17 2.65 33.92
C GLN A 14 -2.99 1.15 33.66
N LEU A 15 -1.76 0.67 33.73
CA LEU A 15 -1.42 -0.74 33.55
C LEU A 15 -1.76 -1.51 34.83
N ARG A 16 -2.77 -2.38 34.76
CA ARG A 16 -3.19 -3.24 35.89
C ARG A 16 -2.99 -4.70 35.53
N PRO A 17 -1.91 -5.35 35.99
CA PRO A 17 -1.74 -6.78 35.82
C PRO A 17 -2.92 -7.56 36.43
N PRO A 18 -3.42 -8.66 35.81
CA PRO A 18 -2.99 -9.26 34.53
C PRO A 18 -3.83 -8.79 33.31
N ARG A 19 -4.48 -7.61 33.36
CA ARG A 19 -5.35 -7.15 32.27
C ARG A 19 -4.54 -6.71 31.04
N ARG A 20 -5.05 -7.04 29.86
CA ARG A 20 -4.54 -6.54 28.58
C ARG A 20 -4.84 -5.05 28.44
N SER A 21 -3.91 -4.32 27.82
CA SER A 21 -4.04 -2.89 27.54
C SER A 21 -3.48 -2.58 26.16
N ASN A 22 -4.16 -1.71 25.41
CA ASN A 22 -3.67 -1.23 24.12
C ASN A 22 -2.60 -0.17 24.35
N LEU A 23 -1.38 -0.43 23.89
CA LEU A 23 -0.23 0.46 24.02
C LEU A 23 0.41 0.68 22.64
N PRO A 24 1.02 1.85 22.41
CA PRO A 24 1.89 2.04 21.25
C PRO A 24 3.01 0.99 21.22
N LEU A 25 3.37 0.51 20.03
CA LEU A 25 4.37 -0.54 19.84
C LEU A 25 5.69 -0.21 20.55
N TRP A 26 6.18 1.03 20.42
CA TRP A 26 7.44 1.46 21.04
C TRP A 26 7.43 1.26 22.56
N LEU A 27 6.31 1.52 23.23
CA LEU A 27 6.17 1.36 24.67
C LEU A 27 6.07 -0.11 25.05
N ALA A 28 5.32 -0.89 24.27
CA ALA A 28 5.21 -2.33 24.46
C ALA A 28 6.58 -3.02 24.36
N LEU A 29 7.37 -2.68 23.34
CA LEU A 29 8.72 -3.19 23.15
C LEU A 29 9.68 -2.76 24.26
N LEU A 30 9.58 -1.51 24.74
CA LEU A 30 10.36 -1.05 25.89
C LEU A 30 10.05 -1.87 27.16
N LEU A 31 8.77 -2.12 27.43
CA LEU A 31 8.34 -2.93 28.58
C LEU A 31 8.74 -4.40 28.45
N LYS A 32 8.68 -4.97 27.24
CA LYS A 32 9.17 -6.31 26.94
C LYS A 32 10.67 -6.42 27.20
N LYS A 33 11.47 -5.45 26.74
CA LYS A 33 12.91 -5.37 27.01
C LYS A 33 13.23 -5.28 28.52
N GLN A 34 12.38 -4.59 29.28
CA GLN A 34 12.47 -4.52 30.74
C GLN A 34 11.92 -5.76 31.47
N ARG A 35 11.41 -6.78 30.74
CA ARG A 35 10.74 -7.98 31.30
C ARG A 35 9.51 -7.66 32.17
N ARG A 36 8.79 -6.59 31.82
CA ARG A 36 7.62 -6.09 32.57
C ARG A 36 6.28 -6.32 31.85
N ALA A 37 6.32 -6.86 30.64
CA ALA A 37 5.13 -7.19 29.87
C ALA A 37 5.44 -8.34 28.88
N ASN A 38 4.41 -9.11 28.56
CA ASN A 38 4.40 -10.02 27.42
C ASN A 38 3.52 -9.41 26.32
N ILE A 39 3.91 -9.62 25.06
CA ILE A 39 3.22 -9.08 23.90
C ILE A 39 2.33 -10.17 23.31
N VAL A 40 1.08 -9.84 22.99
CA VAL A 40 0.21 -10.74 22.24
C VAL A 40 0.39 -10.45 20.75
N ALA A 41 0.80 -11.45 19.98
CA ALA A 41 0.98 -11.31 18.54
C ALA A 41 -0.36 -10.99 17.83
N PRO A 42 -0.37 -10.15 16.79
CA PRO A 42 -1.54 -9.92 15.95
C PRO A 42 -2.02 -11.22 15.27
N ALA A 43 -3.34 -11.33 15.05
CA ALA A 43 -3.92 -12.55 14.48
C ALA A 43 -3.43 -12.86 13.06
N TRP A 44 -3.16 -11.83 12.25
CA TRP A 44 -2.63 -11.99 10.89
C TRP A 44 -1.20 -12.56 10.85
N LEU A 45 -0.42 -12.40 11.92
CA LEU A 45 0.97 -12.88 12.04
C LEU A 45 1.05 -14.34 12.50
N HIS A 46 -0.08 -15.03 12.66
CA HIS A 46 -0.12 -16.45 12.97
C HIS A 46 0.41 -17.30 11.80
N PRO A 47 1.15 -18.40 12.04
CA PRO A 47 1.69 -19.25 10.98
C PRO A 47 0.61 -19.75 10.01
N ASP A 48 -0.58 -20.15 10.50
CA ASP A 48 -1.71 -20.55 9.63
C ASP A 48 -2.19 -19.42 8.71
N SER A 49 -2.25 -18.19 9.24
CA SER A 49 -2.65 -17.01 8.46
C SER A 49 -1.63 -16.73 7.37
N LEU A 50 -0.34 -16.75 7.70
CA LEU A 50 0.74 -16.54 6.73
C LEU A 50 0.79 -17.66 5.67
N ARG A 51 0.64 -18.93 6.06
CA ARG A 51 0.53 -20.04 5.11
C ARG A 51 -0.62 -19.85 4.12
N SER A 52 -1.78 -19.43 4.61
CA SER A 52 -2.93 -19.14 3.76
C SER A 52 -2.64 -17.99 2.79
N ILE A 53 -1.95 -16.94 3.23
CA ILE A 53 -1.58 -15.79 2.39
C ILE A 53 -0.57 -16.21 1.33
N VAL A 54 0.49 -16.94 1.71
CA VAL A 54 1.50 -17.45 0.77
C VAL A 54 0.85 -18.37 -0.27
N HIS A 55 -0.04 -19.28 0.16
CA HIS A 55 -0.77 -20.14 -0.77
C HIS A 55 -1.66 -19.34 -1.72
N HIS A 56 -2.37 -18.33 -1.21
CA HIS A 56 -3.18 -17.46 -2.05
C HIS A 56 -2.30 -16.77 -3.11
N GLU A 57 -1.15 -16.22 -2.72
CA GLU A 57 -0.28 -15.47 -3.61
C GLU A 57 0.53 -16.30 -4.61
N THR A 58 0.71 -17.60 -4.34
CA THR A 58 1.50 -18.51 -5.19
C THR A 58 0.64 -19.43 -6.04
N VAL A 59 -0.58 -19.76 -5.60
CA VAL A 59 -1.46 -20.74 -6.26
C VAL A 59 -2.76 -20.11 -6.75
N VAL A 60 -3.42 -19.27 -5.95
CA VAL A 60 -4.77 -18.76 -6.25
C VAL A 60 -4.72 -17.53 -7.15
N ASP A 61 -4.01 -16.48 -6.71
CA ASP A 61 -3.80 -15.24 -7.44
C ASP A 61 -2.29 -14.97 -7.58
N THR A 62 -1.76 -15.39 -8.73
CA THR A 62 -0.33 -15.30 -9.05
C THR A 62 0.07 -13.93 -9.60
N LYS A 63 -0.90 -13.12 -10.05
CA LYS A 63 -0.64 -11.80 -10.64
C LYS A 63 -0.88 -10.67 -9.65
N GLY A 64 -1.94 -10.79 -8.85
CA GLY A 64 -2.30 -9.81 -7.82
C GLY A 64 -1.59 -10.06 -6.48
N TRP A 65 -1.84 -9.13 -5.56
CA TRP A 65 -1.36 -9.16 -4.18
C TRP A 65 -2.51 -9.64 -3.29
N ALA A 66 -2.19 -10.22 -2.13
CA ALA A 66 -3.22 -10.50 -1.14
C ALA A 66 -4.01 -9.21 -0.82
N PRO A 67 -5.36 -9.29 -0.76
CA PRO A 67 -6.17 -8.10 -0.61
C PRO A 67 -5.84 -7.38 0.71
N PRO A 68 -5.79 -6.04 0.71
CA PRO A 68 -5.62 -5.30 1.95
C PRO A 68 -6.79 -5.61 2.90
N PRO A 69 -6.57 -5.49 4.22
CA PRO A 69 -7.62 -5.70 5.21
C PRO A 69 -8.84 -4.87 4.84
N PRO A 70 -10.06 -5.46 4.92
CA PRO A 70 -11.27 -4.76 4.54
C PRO A 70 -11.38 -3.47 5.37
N PRO A 71 -11.87 -2.37 4.78
CA PRO A 71 -12.17 -1.18 5.55
C PRO A 71 -13.14 -1.57 6.67
N ALA A 72 -12.92 -1.07 7.89
CA ALA A 72 -13.69 -1.47 9.07
C ALA A 72 -15.20 -1.20 8.86
N SER A 73 -15.92 -2.22 8.38
CA SER A 73 -17.26 -2.08 7.80
C SER A 73 -18.38 -1.88 8.82
N ARG A 74 -18.08 -1.89 10.13
CA ARG A 74 -19.10 -1.74 11.18
C ARG A 74 -19.05 -0.41 11.93
N LEU A 75 -18.01 0.38 11.73
CA LEU A 75 -17.80 1.64 12.45
C LEU A 75 -17.33 2.77 11.55
N SER A 76 -17.33 2.60 10.22
CA SER A 76 -16.85 3.64 9.34
C SER A 76 -17.71 3.88 8.11
N ARG A 77 -18.36 5.04 8.07
CA ARG A 77 -18.97 5.60 6.88
C ARG A 77 -17.85 6.22 6.05
N ALA A 78 -17.53 5.61 4.91
CA ALA A 78 -16.66 6.23 3.92
C ALA A 78 -17.36 7.50 3.39
N ASP A 79 -16.71 8.66 3.50
CA ASP A 79 -17.14 9.80 2.69
C ASP A 79 -16.71 9.57 1.23
N GLY A 80 -17.38 10.23 0.27
CA GLY A 80 -17.06 10.12 -1.17
C GLY A 80 -15.63 10.55 -1.54
N TYR A 81 -14.81 10.92 -0.56
CA TYR A 81 -13.42 11.33 -0.67
C TYR A 81 -12.45 10.31 -0.05
N GLY A 82 -12.93 9.12 0.32
CA GLY A 82 -12.08 8.01 0.78
C GLY A 82 -11.60 8.12 2.23
N ASN A 83 -12.17 9.00 3.04
CA ASN A 83 -11.85 9.05 4.47
C ASN A 83 -12.77 8.14 5.29
N ALA A 84 -12.17 7.32 6.14
CA ALA A 84 -12.84 6.53 7.16
C ALA A 84 -13.06 7.40 8.41
N ARG A 85 -14.32 7.62 8.82
CA ARG A 85 -14.66 8.25 10.13
C ARG A 85 -15.13 7.19 11.10
N ARG A 86 -14.75 7.22 12.38
CA ARG A 86 -15.41 6.39 13.40
C ARG A 86 -16.84 6.86 13.61
N VAL A 87 -17.80 5.93 13.65
CA VAL A 87 -19.24 6.21 13.83
C VAL A 87 -19.53 6.92 15.15
N ASP A 88 -18.69 6.74 16.17
CA ASP A 88 -18.90 7.32 17.52
C ASP A 88 -18.09 8.60 17.80
N ASP A 89 -17.31 9.12 16.84
CA ASP A 89 -16.49 10.32 17.05
C ASP A 89 -17.28 11.61 16.78
N ASN A 90 -17.99 12.10 17.81
CA ASN A 90 -18.66 13.41 17.77
C ASN A 90 -17.66 14.59 17.75
N ASP A 91 -16.39 14.34 18.11
CA ASP A 91 -15.34 15.34 18.39
C ASP A 91 -14.35 15.54 17.22
N GLY A 92 -14.50 14.82 16.10
CA GLY A 92 -13.67 14.96 14.89
C GLY A 92 -12.17 14.66 15.03
N LYS A 93 -11.70 14.26 16.22
CA LYS A 93 -10.27 14.06 16.56
C LYS A 93 -9.68 12.72 16.13
N GLY A 94 -10.49 11.71 15.84
CA GLY A 94 -10.04 10.36 15.47
C GLY A 94 -9.96 10.09 13.96
N ARG A 95 -9.70 11.12 13.13
CA ARG A 95 -9.48 10.95 11.68
C ARG A 95 -8.13 10.26 11.46
N LEU A 96 -8.13 8.94 11.42
CA LEU A 96 -7.00 8.15 10.93
C LEU A 96 -7.35 7.74 9.51
N SER A 97 -6.76 8.39 8.50
CA SER A 97 -6.77 7.84 7.15
C SER A 97 -5.76 6.69 7.10
N ALA A 98 -5.88 5.78 6.12
CA ALA A 98 -4.74 4.96 5.76
C ALA A 98 -3.53 5.91 5.51
N PRO A 99 -2.32 5.58 5.97
CA PRO A 99 -1.89 4.30 6.55
C PRO A 99 -1.90 4.23 8.09
N PHE A 100 -2.64 5.09 8.79
CA PHE A 100 -2.64 5.20 10.26
C PHE A 100 -3.82 4.52 10.95
N LEU A 101 -4.66 3.80 10.19
CA LEU A 101 -5.76 3.02 10.75
C LEU A 101 -5.22 1.82 11.55
N PRO A 102 -5.86 1.42 12.67
CA PRO A 102 -5.48 0.20 13.39
C PRO A 102 -5.54 -1.06 12.52
N SER A 103 -6.43 -1.10 11.52
CA SER A 103 -6.51 -2.17 10.52
C SER A 103 -5.29 -2.21 9.59
N CYS A 104 -4.51 -1.13 9.47
CA CYS A 104 -3.24 -1.11 8.76
C CYS A 104 -2.07 -1.66 9.60
N VAL A 105 -2.35 -2.15 10.83
CA VAL A 105 -1.35 -2.63 11.78
C VAL A 105 -1.86 -3.89 12.51
N ALA A 106 -2.17 -3.82 13.80
CA ALA A 106 -2.44 -5.00 14.65
C ALA A 106 -3.85 -5.57 14.50
N ASP A 107 -4.84 -4.75 14.11
CA ASP A 107 -6.25 -5.14 14.05
C ASP A 107 -6.65 -5.75 12.68
N ALA A 108 -5.68 -6.06 11.82
CA ALA A 108 -5.97 -6.75 10.56
C ALA A 108 -6.48 -8.18 10.82
N PRO A 109 -7.54 -8.61 10.11
CA PRO A 109 -8.07 -9.96 10.26
C PRO A 109 -7.08 -11.00 9.74
N THR A 110 -7.27 -12.25 10.16
CA THR A 110 -6.53 -13.41 9.62
C THR A 110 -6.73 -13.53 8.11
N GLY A 111 -5.68 -13.89 7.38
CA GLY A 111 -5.72 -14.01 5.92
C GLY A 111 -5.65 -12.68 5.16
N ALA A 112 -5.50 -11.55 5.86
CA ALA A 112 -5.26 -10.24 5.25
C ALA A 112 -3.91 -9.68 5.71
N LEU A 113 -3.24 -8.96 4.81
CA LEU A 113 -1.92 -8.38 5.06
C LEU A 113 -2.04 -6.87 5.30
N PRO A 114 -1.73 -6.35 6.51
CA PRO A 114 -1.78 -4.91 6.79
C PRO A 114 -0.70 -4.13 6.02
N TYR A 115 -0.89 -2.81 5.87
CA TYR A 115 0.05 -1.96 5.13
C TYR A 115 1.47 -1.97 5.71
N HIS A 116 1.63 -2.04 7.04
CA HIS A 116 2.93 -2.09 7.73
C HIS A 116 3.31 -3.50 8.19
N TRP A 117 2.90 -4.54 7.46
CA TRP A 117 3.05 -5.93 7.89
C TRP A 117 4.52 -6.32 8.15
N PHE A 118 5.44 -5.90 7.29
CA PHE A 118 6.82 -6.37 7.35
C PHE A 118 7.59 -5.73 8.50
N GLU A 119 7.45 -4.41 8.67
CA GLU A 119 8.07 -3.66 9.76
C GLU A 119 7.58 -4.16 11.13
N MET A 120 6.27 -4.37 11.24
CA MET A 120 5.66 -4.89 12.46
C MET A 120 6.16 -6.31 12.77
N ALA A 121 6.20 -7.18 11.77
CA ALA A 121 6.64 -8.55 11.94
C ALA A 121 8.11 -8.62 12.36
N GLU A 122 9.01 -7.91 11.67
CA GLU A 122 10.44 -7.88 11.98
C GLU A 122 10.69 -7.33 13.40
N MET A 123 10.06 -6.21 13.77
CA MET A 123 10.21 -5.63 15.11
C MET A 123 9.73 -6.59 16.23
N LEU A 124 8.62 -7.29 16.01
CA LEU A 124 8.10 -8.28 16.96
C LEU A 124 8.98 -9.53 17.03
N LEU A 125 9.44 -10.06 15.90
CA LEU A 125 10.31 -11.23 15.87
C LEU A 125 11.69 -10.96 16.45
N ALA A 126 12.20 -9.73 16.34
CA ALA A 126 13.49 -9.33 16.90
C ALA A 126 13.46 -9.20 18.43
N HIS A 127 12.35 -8.74 19.01
CA HIS A 127 12.30 -8.34 20.42
C HIS A 127 11.31 -9.13 21.29
N ALA A 128 10.35 -9.80 20.68
CA ALA A 128 9.27 -10.54 21.33
C ALA A 128 9.02 -11.91 20.68
N GLY A 129 10.03 -12.46 19.99
CA GLY A 129 9.90 -13.75 19.30
C GLY A 129 9.58 -14.93 20.22
N ASP A 130 9.85 -14.81 21.53
CA ASP A 130 9.47 -15.78 22.56
C ASP A 130 7.97 -15.76 22.89
N ASP A 131 7.28 -14.66 22.60
CA ASP A 131 5.82 -14.55 22.76
C ASP A 131 5.04 -15.03 21.51
N LEU A 132 5.75 -15.31 20.40
CA LEU A 132 5.14 -15.69 19.12
C LEU A 132 5.08 -17.21 18.95
N VAL A 133 3.94 -17.70 18.43
CA VAL A 133 3.76 -19.12 18.08
C VAL A 133 4.63 -19.46 16.87
N ALA A 134 5.48 -20.49 17.01
CA ALA A 134 6.35 -20.99 15.94
C ALA A 134 7.18 -19.89 15.24
N ALA A 135 7.85 -19.03 16.01
CA ALA A 135 8.57 -17.86 15.49
C ALA A 135 9.62 -18.16 14.41
N SER A 136 10.23 -19.35 14.38
CA SER A 136 11.14 -19.77 13.30
C SER A 136 10.41 -19.98 11.98
N GLU A 137 9.26 -20.63 12.02
CA GLU A 137 8.39 -20.84 10.85
C GLU A 137 7.85 -19.51 10.35
N VAL A 138 7.37 -18.64 11.24
CA VAL A 138 6.90 -17.29 10.89
C VAL A 138 7.98 -16.52 10.12
N ARG A 139 9.25 -16.56 10.58
CA ARG A 139 10.37 -15.95 9.84
C ARG A 139 10.57 -16.53 8.44
N SER A 140 10.38 -17.83 8.27
CA SER A 140 10.49 -18.47 6.96
C SER A 140 9.37 -17.98 6.04
N LEU A 141 8.12 -18.05 6.49
CA LEU A 141 6.95 -17.65 5.71
C LEU A 141 6.99 -16.17 5.31
N LEU A 142 7.49 -15.27 6.18
CA LEU A 142 7.65 -13.86 5.84
C LEU A 142 8.72 -13.62 4.77
N ARG A 143 9.83 -14.38 4.78
CA ARG A 143 10.84 -14.31 3.73
C ARG A 143 10.30 -14.82 2.40
N ASP A 144 9.61 -15.95 2.42
CA ASP A 144 8.96 -16.51 1.22
C ASP A 144 7.95 -15.49 0.63
N LEU A 145 7.15 -14.86 1.50
CA LEU A 145 6.19 -13.84 1.09
C LEU A 145 6.87 -12.58 0.52
N GLN A 146 7.96 -12.10 1.15
CA GLN A 146 8.74 -10.97 0.65
C GLN A 146 9.35 -11.27 -0.73
N GLU A 147 9.87 -12.48 -0.93
CA GLU A 147 10.45 -12.89 -2.21
C GLU A 147 9.40 -12.94 -3.33
N VAL A 148 8.26 -13.60 -3.06
CA VAL A 148 7.13 -13.69 -4.00
C VAL A 148 6.64 -12.29 -4.38
N ARG A 149 6.46 -11.39 -3.41
CA ARG A 149 5.93 -10.05 -3.65
C ARG A 149 6.95 -9.13 -4.31
N ALA A 150 8.23 -9.25 -3.99
CA ALA A 150 9.30 -8.55 -4.71
C ALA A 150 9.39 -8.97 -6.18
N ALA A 151 9.19 -10.27 -6.49
CA ALA A 151 9.11 -10.75 -7.86
C ALA A 151 7.90 -10.15 -8.60
N LYS A 152 6.71 -10.15 -7.98
CA LYS A 152 5.50 -9.52 -8.54
C LYS A 152 5.68 -8.02 -8.80
N MET A 153 6.30 -7.28 -7.88
CA MET A 153 6.59 -5.85 -8.06
C MET A 153 7.46 -5.56 -9.29
N ARG A 154 8.49 -6.40 -9.53
CA ARG A 154 9.31 -6.30 -10.75
C ARG A 154 8.51 -6.60 -12.01
N SER A 155 7.73 -7.69 -12.00
CA SER A 155 6.89 -8.06 -13.14
C SER A 155 5.82 -7.02 -13.46
N SER A 156 5.21 -6.41 -12.45
CA SER A 156 4.21 -5.34 -12.61
C SER A 156 4.81 -4.10 -13.27
N THR A 157 6.09 -3.80 -13.02
CA THR A 157 6.76 -2.65 -13.63
C THR A 157 7.14 -2.93 -15.08
N ALA A 158 7.56 -4.16 -15.40
CA ALA A 158 7.86 -4.57 -16.77
C ALA A 158 6.62 -4.52 -17.70
N GLN A 159 5.41 -4.75 -17.16
CA GLN A 159 4.18 -4.59 -17.93
C GLN A 159 3.94 -3.14 -18.36
N LEU A 160 4.41 -2.16 -17.57
CA LEU A 160 4.28 -0.74 -17.89
C LEU A 160 5.09 -0.34 -19.13
N GLU A 161 6.21 -1.01 -19.39
CA GLU A 161 7.06 -0.78 -20.57
C GLU A 161 6.35 -1.14 -21.87
N SER A 162 5.39 -2.08 -21.84
CA SER A 162 4.67 -2.53 -23.03
C SER A 162 3.62 -1.53 -23.54
N GLY A 163 3.37 -0.42 -22.82
CA GLY A 163 2.55 0.70 -23.29
C GLY A 163 1.03 0.46 -23.34
N VAL A 164 0.53 -0.71 -22.92
CA VAL A 164 -0.88 -1.08 -23.11
C VAL A 164 -1.83 -0.51 -22.05
N ASP A 165 -1.34 -0.07 -20.90
CA ASP A 165 -2.19 0.64 -19.92
C ASP A 165 -1.27 1.41 -18.96
N GLY A 166 -1.34 2.74 -18.95
CA GLY A 166 -0.50 3.60 -18.11
C GLY A 166 -0.82 3.53 -16.61
N VAL A 167 -1.59 2.53 -16.18
CA VAL A 167 -2.11 2.39 -14.83
C VAL A 167 -1.55 1.15 -14.17
N MET A 168 -0.68 1.35 -13.17
CA MET A 168 -0.20 0.29 -12.29
C MET A 168 -1.04 0.23 -11.02
N SER A 169 -1.67 -0.90 -10.73
CA SER A 169 -2.36 -1.12 -9.46
C SER A 169 -1.36 -1.52 -8.37
N LEU A 170 -1.25 -0.71 -7.32
CA LEU A 170 -0.48 -1.02 -6.10
C LEU A 170 -1.37 -1.44 -4.94
N ARG A 171 -2.58 -1.92 -5.23
CA ARG A 171 -3.52 -2.34 -4.19
C ARG A 171 -2.98 -3.56 -3.45
N GLY A 172 -2.83 -3.41 -2.13
CA GLY A 172 -2.33 -4.48 -1.26
C GLY A 172 -0.82 -4.45 -1.05
N VAL A 173 -0.07 -3.58 -1.74
CA VAL A 173 1.37 -3.36 -1.52
C VAL A 173 1.60 -2.70 -0.16
N GLY A 174 2.59 -3.19 0.59
CA GLY A 174 2.97 -2.69 1.90
C GLY A 174 3.93 -1.51 1.85
N ALA A 175 4.12 -0.87 3.01
CA ALA A 175 4.97 0.31 3.18
C ALA A 175 6.44 0.04 2.81
N MET A 176 7.05 -1.00 3.38
CA MET A 176 8.45 -1.37 3.08
C MET A 176 8.65 -1.71 1.61
N GLU A 177 7.72 -2.47 1.03
CA GLU A 177 7.81 -2.89 -0.38
C GLU A 177 7.77 -1.68 -1.31
N LEU A 178 6.90 -0.70 -0.99
CA LEU A 178 6.84 0.56 -1.71
C LEU A 178 8.11 1.37 -1.51
N ALA A 179 8.64 1.44 -0.28
CA ALA A 179 9.85 2.19 0.03
C ALA A 179 11.09 1.64 -0.72
N GLU A 180 11.22 0.32 -0.79
CA GLU A 180 12.31 -0.37 -1.51
C GLU A 180 12.23 -0.15 -3.03
N SER A 181 11.02 -0.25 -3.60
CA SER A 181 10.81 -0.13 -5.04
C SER A 181 10.65 1.31 -5.55
N ARG A 182 10.45 2.28 -4.64
CA ARG A 182 10.06 3.67 -4.95
C ARG A 182 10.89 4.29 -6.07
N ALA A 183 12.21 4.35 -5.89
CA ALA A 183 13.08 5.06 -6.82
C ALA A 183 13.02 4.47 -8.24
N PHE A 184 13.01 3.14 -8.33
CA PHE A 184 12.91 2.41 -9.59
C PHE A 184 11.56 2.64 -10.27
N VAL A 185 10.46 2.41 -9.56
CA VAL A 185 9.09 2.57 -10.09
C VAL A 185 8.87 4.00 -10.58
N THR A 186 9.25 5.01 -9.80
CA THR A 186 9.10 6.41 -10.22
C THR A 186 9.92 6.74 -11.46
N GLY A 187 11.10 6.13 -11.61
CA GLY A 187 11.95 6.29 -12.78
C GLY A 187 11.31 5.70 -14.05
N VAL A 188 10.77 4.47 -13.96
CA VAL A 188 10.09 3.82 -15.09
C VAL A 188 8.84 4.58 -15.49
N VAL A 189 8.00 4.96 -14.53
CA VAL A 189 6.76 5.71 -14.80
C VAL A 189 7.05 7.06 -15.47
N GLU A 190 8.06 7.79 -15.00
CA GLU A 190 8.47 9.06 -15.63
C GLU A 190 9.02 8.83 -17.04
N GLY A 191 9.81 7.78 -17.24
CA GLY A 191 10.31 7.39 -18.56
C GLY A 191 9.19 7.08 -19.55
N VAL A 192 8.23 6.24 -19.17
CA VAL A 192 7.05 5.91 -19.97
C VAL A 192 6.23 7.15 -20.28
N ARG A 193 6.02 8.03 -19.28
CA ARG A 193 5.30 9.30 -19.47
C ARG A 193 5.99 10.20 -20.49
N LYS A 194 7.32 10.30 -20.44
CA LYS A 194 8.11 11.11 -21.38
C LYS A 194 8.05 10.55 -22.80
N VAL A 195 8.17 9.23 -22.96
CA VAL A 195 8.07 8.56 -24.28
C VAL A 195 6.67 8.72 -24.85
N GLY A 196 5.63 8.49 -24.04
CA GLY A 196 4.24 8.67 -24.46
C GLY A 196 3.92 10.10 -24.89
N ALA A 197 4.36 11.10 -24.11
CA ALA A 197 4.19 12.51 -24.48
C ALA A 197 4.91 12.89 -25.77
N SER A 198 6.13 12.34 -25.99
CA SER A 198 6.89 12.57 -27.21
C SER A 198 6.22 11.93 -28.43
N ALA A 199 5.70 10.71 -28.30
CA ALA A 199 5.03 10.00 -29.39
C ALA A 199 3.68 10.65 -29.75
N GLU A 200 2.95 11.16 -28.76
CA GLU A 200 1.71 11.90 -28.98
C GLU A 200 1.94 13.24 -29.69
N ALA A 201 2.98 13.97 -29.31
CA ALA A 201 3.34 15.23 -29.98
C ALA A 201 3.65 15.01 -31.47
N VAL A 202 4.42 13.96 -31.80
CA VAL A 202 4.73 13.61 -33.19
C VAL A 202 3.47 13.27 -33.99
N ARG A 203 2.56 12.47 -33.42
CA ARG A 203 1.28 12.14 -34.09
C ARG A 203 0.44 13.38 -34.36
N ARG A 204 0.37 14.28 -33.38
CA ARG A 204 -0.35 15.55 -33.53
C ARG A 204 0.27 16.45 -34.59
N ASP A 205 1.60 16.55 -34.65
CA ASP A 205 2.29 17.34 -35.68
C ASP A 205 2.06 16.75 -37.09
N GLU A 206 1.99 15.42 -37.23
CA GLU A 206 1.64 14.73 -38.48
C GLU A 206 0.17 14.97 -38.90
N GLU A 207 -0.77 14.97 -37.95
CA GLU A 207 -2.18 15.30 -38.20
C GLU A 207 -2.35 16.78 -38.61
N GLU A 208 -1.71 17.72 -37.91
CA GLU A 208 -1.74 19.16 -38.24
C GLU A 208 -1.06 19.46 -39.59
N ALA A 209 -0.05 18.67 -39.99
CA ALA A 209 0.59 18.79 -41.31
C ALA A 209 -0.26 18.21 -42.46
N GLY A 210 -1.10 17.21 -42.19
CA GLY A 210 -1.99 16.59 -43.18
C GLY A 210 -3.24 17.40 -43.50
N GLU A 211 -3.73 18.21 -42.56
CA GLU A 211 -4.88 19.12 -42.76
C GLU A 211 -4.53 20.38 -43.58
N GLY A 212 -3.25 20.65 -43.84
CA GLY A 212 -2.78 21.83 -44.59
C GLY A 212 -2.77 21.72 -46.12
N ASP A 213 -3.07 20.54 -46.68
CA ASP A 213 -2.97 20.26 -48.13
C ASP A 213 -4.34 20.05 -48.83
N GLU A 214 -5.48 20.20 -48.14
CA GLU A 214 -6.83 20.09 -48.73
C GLU A 214 -7.51 21.44 -49.10
N ASP A 215 -6.82 22.58 -49.00
CA ASP A 215 -7.35 23.92 -49.37
C ASP A 215 -6.75 24.47 -50.69
N GLY A 216 -6.68 23.62 -51.72
CA GLY A 216 -5.93 23.92 -52.95
C GLY A 216 -6.52 23.43 -54.27
N ASP A 217 -7.84 23.43 -54.46
CA ASP A 217 -8.44 23.33 -55.81
C ASP A 217 -9.80 24.03 -55.91
N ASP A 218 -9.85 25.34 -55.65
CA ASP A 218 -10.89 26.19 -56.22
C ASP A 218 -10.54 26.41 -57.71
N GLY A 219 -10.94 25.45 -58.54
CA GLY A 219 -10.89 25.58 -59.99
C GLY A 219 -11.63 26.84 -60.45
N PRO A 220 -11.12 27.61 -61.44
CA PRO A 220 -11.77 28.83 -61.88
C PRO A 220 -13.17 28.51 -62.43
N SER A 221 -14.22 28.99 -61.75
CA SER A 221 -15.58 28.96 -62.29
C SER A 221 -15.68 29.99 -63.41
N ASP A 222 -15.63 29.53 -64.65
CA ASP A 222 -16.03 30.31 -65.83
C ASP A 222 -17.53 30.64 -65.70
N ASP A 223 -17.83 31.84 -65.21
CA ASP A 223 -19.13 32.48 -65.39
C ASP A 223 -19.26 32.90 -66.87
N ASP A 224 -19.74 31.97 -67.69
CA ASP A 224 -20.21 32.22 -69.05
C ASP A 224 -21.50 33.06 -69.00
N MET A 225 -21.32 34.38 -69.09
CA MET A 225 -22.40 35.36 -69.24
C MET A 225 -22.94 35.34 -70.68
N GLY A 226 -23.85 34.40 -70.95
CA GLY A 226 -24.64 34.32 -72.18
C GLY A 226 -25.99 35.05 -72.09
N LEU A 227 -26.24 35.95 -73.05
CA LEU A 227 -27.41 36.81 -73.26
C LEU A 227 -28.75 36.07 -73.40
#